data_AF-A0A356BWK7-F1
#
_entry.id   AF-A0A356BWK7-F1
#
_cell.length_a   1.000
_cell.length_b   1.000
_cell.length_c   1.000
_cell.angle_alpha   90.00
_cell.angle_beta   90.00
_cell.angle_gamma   90.00
#
_symmetry.space_group_name_H-M   'P 1'
#
loop_
_entity.id
_entity.type
_entity.pdbx_description
1 polymer ?
#
loop_
_entity_poly.entity_id
_entity_poly.type
_entity_poly.pdbx_seq_one_letter_code
_entity_poly.pdbx_strand_id
1 'polypeptide(L)'
;LHFFDGFRTSHEIQKIETIDYEDIKPLVDYEAIREFRNRALNPNHPVVRGSAQNPDIYFQGREAANPYYLAVPEIVIEAMKQVGELTGRSYKPFDYVGAKDAEHIIVSMGSSNDTIEETVNHLNAQGAKLGLVKVRLYRPFSAKHFVEMIPATAKRIAVLDRCKEPGSLGEPLYLDVQAALVETGRSNIEVVGGRYGLSSKQFTPAMVKAVFDNLASSDPKNHFTVGIDDDVTNTSLELKDDLDIAPKGLFSAKFYGLGSDGTVGANQNSIKIIGDETDMYAQGYFEYDSKKSGGITISHLRFGHTPIKAPYLVSQANLVACHNPSYVTRYDMLEGIKEGGVFLLNSPWSLEEMETELPASLKKTIAEKKLRFYNIDAVKIAAEIGLGGRINTILQASFFQIANVIPAADALRYIKEAIFRSYGDKGEKIVNMNYAAVDSATSHLVKVEYPASWANATEAAAAVEATTPYVDNVVRPVQALKGNELPVSTFSADGTVPTGTTAYEKRGIAITVPKWIAENCIQCNQCAYV
;
A
#
# COMPACT_ATOMS: atom_id res chain seq x y z
N LEU A 1 -15.29 -15.08 11.68
CA LEU A 1 -15.00 -14.01 10.70
C LEU A 1 -13.50 -14.05 10.42
N HIS A 2 -13.09 -14.34 9.19
CA HIS A 2 -11.71 -14.10 8.74
C HIS A 2 -11.67 -12.72 8.09
N PHE A 3 -10.70 -11.88 8.45
CA PHE A 3 -10.56 -10.53 7.92
C PHE A 3 -9.09 -10.20 7.68
N PHE A 4 -8.86 -9.24 6.80
CA PHE A 4 -7.57 -8.66 6.46
C PHE A 4 -7.78 -7.22 6.02
N ASP A 5 -6.72 -6.43 6.01
CA ASP A 5 -6.83 -4.99 5.81
C ASP A 5 -7.26 -4.64 4.38
N GLY A 6 -8.32 -3.84 4.27
CA GLY A 6 -8.82 -3.33 3.00
C GLY A 6 -7.76 -2.52 2.26
N PHE A 7 -7.62 -2.77 0.95
CA PHE A 7 -6.58 -2.29 0.06
C PHE A 7 -5.17 -2.76 0.42
N ARG A 8 -4.71 -2.45 1.63
CA ARG A 8 -3.33 -2.70 2.08
C ARG A 8 -2.93 -4.17 2.03
N THR A 9 -3.88 -5.08 2.23
CA THR A 9 -3.71 -6.51 1.99
C THR A 9 -4.60 -6.99 0.86
N SER A 10 -5.87 -6.54 0.81
CA SER A 10 -6.83 -7.08 -0.17
C SER A 10 -6.51 -6.76 -1.64
N HIS A 11 -5.70 -5.73 -1.91
CA HIS A 11 -5.30 -5.32 -3.26
C HIS A 11 -3.76 -5.29 -3.43
N GLU A 12 -3.02 -5.74 -2.41
CA GLU A 12 -1.59 -5.93 -2.54
C GLU A 12 -1.32 -7.25 -3.26
N ILE A 13 -0.52 -7.20 -4.32
CA ILE A 13 -0.09 -8.38 -5.04
C ILE A 13 1.21 -8.86 -4.41
N GLN A 14 1.27 -10.12 -4.01
CA GLN A 14 2.50 -10.78 -3.59
C GLN A 14 2.65 -12.14 -4.27
N LYS A 15 3.90 -12.56 -4.50
CA LYS A 15 4.22 -13.97 -4.74
C LYS A 15 4.03 -14.75 -3.43
N ILE A 16 3.07 -15.65 -3.42
CA ILE A 16 2.74 -16.49 -2.26
C ILE A 16 2.75 -17.97 -2.66
N GLU A 17 2.88 -18.84 -1.67
CA GLU A 17 2.58 -20.25 -1.82
C GLU A 17 1.09 -20.48 -1.57
N THR A 18 0.41 -21.13 -2.51
CA THR A 18 -0.98 -21.56 -2.37
C THR A 18 -1.06 -23.01 -1.97
N ILE A 19 -2.10 -23.39 -1.23
CA ILE A 19 -2.37 -24.78 -0.84
C ILE A 19 -3.37 -25.37 -1.83
N ASP A 20 -3.02 -26.51 -2.43
CA ASP A 20 -3.93 -27.21 -3.34
C ASP A 20 -5.12 -27.81 -2.60
N TYR A 21 -6.26 -27.91 -3.28
CA TYR A 21 -7.49 -28.42 -2.66
C TYR A 21 -7.35 -29.88 -2.22
N GLU A 22 -6.50 -30.66 -2.87
CA GLU A 22 -6.21 -32.04 -2.47
C GLU A 22 -5.47 -32.11 -1.14
N ASP A 23 -4.63 -31.12 -0.82
CA ASP A 23 -3.91 -31.07 0.47
C ASP A 23 -4.78 -30.52 1.61
N ILE A 24 -5.81 -29.73 1.28
CA ILE A 24 -6.79 -29.25 2.26
C ILE A 24 -7.72 -30.38 2.71
N LYS A 25 -8.14 -31.27 1.79
CA LYS A 25 -9.13 -32.33 2.08
C LYS A 25 -8.79 -33.20 3.30
N PRO A 26 -7.55 -33.71 3.47
CA PRO A 26 -7.17 -34.51 4.63
C PRO A 26 -7.27 -33.78 5.97
N LEU A 27 -7.22 -32.44 5.97
CA LEU A 27 -7.31 -31.64 7.20
C LEU A 27 -8.76 -31.43 7.66
N VAL A 28 -9.74 -31.76 6.81
CA VAL A 28 -11.15 -31.53 7.10
C VAL A 28 -11.68 -32.59 8.06
N ASP A 29 -12.34 -32.14 9.14
CA ASP A 29 -13.09 -33.03 10.02
C ASP A 29 -14.44 -33.43 9.37
N TYR A 30 -14.42 -34.58 8.69
CA TYR A 30 -15.60 -35.13 8.02
C TYR A 30 -16.66 -35.66 9.00
N GLU A 31 -16.31 -35.97 10.25
CA GLU A 31 -17.31 -36.29 11.28
C GLU A 31 -18.07 -35.03 11.68
N ALA A 32 -17.36 -33.93 11.97
CA ALA A 32 -17.99 -32.64 12.25
C ALA A 32 -18.89 -32.16 11.10
N ILE A 33 -18.50 -32.38 9.84
CA ILE A 33 -19.37 -32.13 8.68
C ILE A 33 -20.62 -33.00 8.74
N ARG A 34 -20.49 -34.30 9.01
CA ARG A 34 -21.64 -35.22 9.10
C ARG A 34 -22.59 -34.79 10.22
N GLU A 35 -22.08 -34.46 11.40
CA GLU A 35 -22.86 -33.93 12.52
C GLU A 35 -23.55 -32.61 12.19
N PHE A 36 -22.87 -31.71 11.46
CA PHE A 36 -23.48 -30.49 10.94
C PHE A 36 -24.65 -30.79 9.99
N ARG A 37 -24.49 -31.74 9.06
CA ARG A 37 -25.57 -32.19 8.16
C ARG A 37 -26.73 -32.82 8.92
N ASN A 38 -26.45 -33.66 9.92
CA ASN A 38 -27.46 -34.30 10.76
C ASN A 38 -28.29 -33.29 11.57
N ARG A 39 -27.68 -32.15 11.92
CA ARG A 39 -28.37 -31.01 12.55
C ARG A 39 -29.04 -30.08 11.53
N ALA A 40 -29.12 -30.38 10.23
CA ALA A 40 -29.83 -29.52 9.29
C ALA A 40 -31.35 -29.56 9.53
N LEU A 41 -32.07 -28.51 9.12
CA LEU A 41 -33.53 -28.54 9.06
C LEU A 41 -33.96 -29.51 7.96
N ASN A 42 -34.71 -30.54 8.32
CA ASN A 42 -35.22 -31.54 7.40
C ASN A 42 -36.59 -32.05 7.89
N PRO A 43 -37.61 -32.16 7.02
CA PRO A 43 -38.93 -32.68 7.41
C PRO A 43 -38.91 -34.14 7.87
N ASN A 44 -37.90 -34.93 7.49
CA ASN A 44 -37.76 -36.33 7.91
C ASN A 44 -37.19 -36.49 9.33
N HIS A 45 -36.62 -35.42 9.91
CA HIS A 45 -36.16 -35.35 11.29
C HIS A 45 -36.36 -33.92 11.83
N PRO A 46 -37.62 -33.49 12.01
CA PRO A 46 -37.95 -32.09 12.22
C PRO A 46 -37.54 -31.60 13.62
N VAL A 47 -37.09 -30.35 13.68
CA VAL A 47 -36.77 -29.63 14.93
C VAL A 47 -37.24 -28.18 14.83
N VAL A 48 -37.53 -27.54 15.96
CA VAL A 48 -37.83 -26.10 16.04
C VAL A 48 -36.57 -25.34 16.48
N ARG A 49 -36.28 -24.19 15.85
CA ARG A 49 -35.17 -23.28 16.20
C ARG A 49 -35.67 -21.84 16.20
N GLY A 50 -35.04 -21.01 17.03
CA GLY A 50 -35.43 -19.60 17.15
C GLY A 50 -36.79 -19.41 17.83
N SER A 51 -37.12 -20.23 18.82
CA SER A 51 -38.32 -20.05 19.64
C SER A 51 -38.27 -18.72 20.40
N ALA A 52 -39.43 -18.14 20.69
CA ALA A 52 -39.53 -17.08 21.68
C ALA A 52 -39.35 -17.65 23.10
N GLN A 53 -38.55 -16.98 23.92
CA GLN A 53 -38.24 -17.40 25.28
C GLN A 53 -38.49 -16.24 26.25
N ASN A 54 -39.07 -16.56 27.41
CA ASN A 54 -39.26 -15.60 28.50
C ASN A 54 -37.97 -15.47 29.35
N PRO A 55 -37.92 -14.50 30.28
CA PRO A 55 -36.75 -14.30 31.16
C PRO A 55 -36.42 -15.49 32.06
N ASP A 56 -37.35 -16.43 32.26
CA ASP A 56 -37.19 -17.62 33.11
C ASP A 56 -36.20 -18.65 32.56
N ILE A 57 -35.98 -18.71 31.24
CA ILE A 57 -35.08 -19.67 30.58
C ILE A 57 -34.06 -19.06 29.62
N TYR A 58 -34.26 -17.80 29.19
CA TYR A 58 -33.41 -17.19 28.16
C TYR A 58 -31.95 -17.09 28.59
N PHE A 59 -31.68 -16.71 29.84
CA PHE A 59 -30.30 -16.55 30.32
C PHE A 59 -29.55 -17.89 30.34
N GLN A 60 -30.18 -18.94 30.88
CA GLN A 60 -29.62 -20.30 30.90
C GLN A 60 -29.39 -20.82 29.48
N GLY A 61 -30.33 -20.58 28.57
CA GLY A 61 -30.19 -20.94 27.16
C GLY A 61 -29.03 -20.21 26.46
N ARG A 62 -28.75 -18.96 26.86
CA ARG A 62 -27.64 -18.17 26.29
C ARG A 62 -26.26 -18.65 26.77
N GLU A 63 -26.16 -19.04 28.05
CA GLU A 63 -24.93 -19.59 28.67
C GLU A 63 -24.66 -21.04 28.27
N ALA A 64 -25.67 -21.77 27.78
CA ALA A 64 -25.51 -23.16 27.33
C ALA A 64 -24.50 -23.31 26.16
N ALA A 65 -24.19 -22.23 25.44
CA ALA A 65 -23.20 -22.22 24.39
C ALA A 65 -21.74 -22.07 24.90
N ASN A 66 -21.52 -21.78 26.18
CA ASN A 66 -20.20 -21.51 26.74
C ASN A 66 -19.15 -22.59 26.45
N PRO A 67 -19.44 -23.91 26.57
CA PRO A 67 -18.46 -24.95 26.26
C PRO A 67 -17.90 -24.85 24.83
N TYR A 68 -18.71 -24.41 23.86
CA TYR A 68 -18.25 -24.23 22.49
C TYR A 68 -17.22 -23.10 22.40
N TYR A 69 -17.49 -21.94 23.01
CA TYR A 69 -16.58 -20.79 22.98
C TYR A 69 -15.28 -21.04 23.76
N LEU A 70 -15.34 -21.78 24.87
CA LEU A 70 -14.17 -22.19 25.64
C LEU A 70 -13.26 -23.14 24.86
N ALA A 71 -13.82 -23.98 23.98
CA ALA A 71 -13.07 -24.92 23.15
C ALA A 71 -12.46 -24.30 21.88
N VAL A 72 -13.01 -23.19 21.36
CA VAL A 72 -12.54 -22.57 20.10
C VAL A 72 -11.03 -22.28 20.08
N PRO A 73 -10.40 -21.69 21.11
CA PRO A 73 -8.97 -21.40 21.08
C PRO A 73 -8.11 -22.65 20.81
N GLU A 74 -8.39 -23.77 21.48
CA GLU A 74 -7.64 -25.01 21.29
C GLU A 74 -7.89 -25.64 19.92
N ILE A 75 -9.13 -25.58 19.42
CA ILE A 75 -9.47 -26.02 18.05
C ILE A 75 -8.69 -25.22 17.01
N VAL A 76 -8.57 -23.89 17.20
CA VAL A 76 -7.80 -23.02 16.30
C VAL A 76 -6.30 -23.32 16.40
N ILE A 77 -5.76 -23.59 17.59
CA ILE A 77 -4.36 -23.98 17.78
C ILE A 77 -4.05 -25.27 17.02
N GLU A 78 -4.90 -26.29 17.13
CA GLU A 78 -4.71 -27.55 16.41
C GLU A 78 -4.81 -27.34 14.89
N ALA A 79 -5.78 -26.56 14.41
CA ALA A 79 -5.89 -26.24 12.98
C ALA A 79 -4.65 -25.47 12.46
N MET A 80 -4.14 -24.50 13.23
CA MET A 80 -2.89 -23.78 12.89
C MET A 80 -1.69 -24.72 12.85
N LYS A 81 -1.61 -25.69 13.76
CA LYS A 81 -0.55 -26.70 13.79
C LYS A 81 -0.62 -27.60 12.56
N GLN A 82 -1.79 -28.13 12.22
CA GLN A 82 -1.99 -28.97 11.03
C GLN A 82 -1.58 -28.24 9.74
N VAL A 83 -1.99 -26.98 9.58
CA VAL A 83 -1.55 -26.16 8.44
C VAL A 83 -0.05 -25.90 8.48
N GLY A 84 0.54 -25.71 9.67
CA GLY A 84 1.98 -25.55 9.84
C GLY A 84 2.79 -26.80 9.48
N GLU A 85 2.27 -27.99 9.79
CA GLU A 85 2.88 -29.27 9.38
C GLU A 85 2.84 -29.47 7.86
N LEU A 86 1.74 -29.07 7.21
CA LEU A 86 1.60 -29.13 5.76
C LEU A 86 2.52 -28.13 5.03
N THR A 87 2.61 -26.92 5.55
CA THR A 87 3.18 -25.78 4.81
C THR A 87 4.55 -25.31 5.30
N GLY A 88 5.01 -25.82 6.44
CA GLY A 88 6.19 -25.32 7.16
C GLY A 88 5.98 -23.95 7.83
N ARG A 89 4.80 -23.32 7.71
CA ARG A 89 4.48 -22.01 8.30
C ARG A 89 3.69 -22.19 9.58
N SER A 90 4.36 -22.03 10.73
CA SER A 90 3.71 -22.15 12.04
C SER A 90 3.05 -20.83 12.48
N TYR A 91 1.87 -20.95 13.08
CA TYR A 91 1.10 -19.84 13.63
C TYR A 91 0.61 -20.17 15.04
N LYS A 92 0.34 -19.13 15.82
CA LYS A 92 -0.33 -19.22 17.12
C LYS A 92 -1.48 -18.20 17.19
N PRO A 93 -2.43 -18.34 18.14
CA PRO A 93 -3.44 -17.31 18.39
C PRO A 93 -2.84 -15.92 18.61
N PHE A 94 -1.66 -15.90 19.23
CA PHE A 94 -0.78 -14.74 19.39
C PHE A 94 0.65 -15.18 19.08
N ASP A 95 1.34 -14.46 18.20
CA ASP A 95 2.75 -14.74 17.85
C ASP A 95 3.67 -13.65 18.41
N TYR A 96 4.76 -14.04 19.06
CA TYR A 96 5.80 -13.10 19.50
C TYR A 96 6.96 -13.05 18.51
N VAL A 97 7.44 -11.85 18.18
CA VAL A 97 8.68 -11.61 17.45
C VAL A 97 9.48 -10.50 18.14
N GLY A 98 10.79 -10.69 18.31
CA GLY A 98 11.67 -9.68 18.90
C GLY A 98 12.73 -10.25 19.83
N ALA A 99 13.32 -9.39 20.64
CA ALA A 99 14.37 -9.75 21.58
C ALA A 99 13.80 -10.61 22.72
N LYS A 100 14.47 -11.71 23.09
CA LYS A 100 14.03 -12.56 24.21
C LYS A 100 13.93 -11.82 25.55
N ASP A 101 14.76 -10.78 25.70
CA ASP A 101 14.81 -9.88 26.85
C ASP A 101 14.20 -8.51 26.54
N ALA A 102 13.21 -8.44 25.63
CA ALA A 102 12.56 -7.18 25.28
C ALA A 102 11.98 -6.48 26.51
N GLU A 103 12.16 -5.16 26.56
CA GLU A 103 11.64 -4.29 27.62
C GLU A 103 10.40 -3.51 27.14
N HIS A 104 10.35 -3.20 25.85
CA HIS A 104 9.26 -2.47 25.20
C HIS A 104 8.63 -3.31 24.10
N ILE A 105 7.30 -3.43 24.12
CA ILE A 105 6.57 -4.30 23.19
C ILE A 105 5.43 -3.53 22.53
N ILE A 106 5.20 -3.80 21.25
CA ILE A 106 3.98 -3.39 20.57
C ILE A 106 3.03 -4.59 20.47
N VAL A 107 1.74 -4.39 20.72
CA VAL A 107 0.68 -5.35 20.40
C VAL A 107 -0.12 -4.79 19.23
N SER A 108 -0.24 -5.55 18.14
CA SER A 108 -0.98 -5.10 16.96
C SER A 108 -1.64 -6.25 16.19
N MET A 109 -2.48 -5.87 15.22
CA MET A 109 -3.32 -6.78 14.43
C MET A 109 -3.41 -6.28 12.99
N GLY A 110 -3.54 -7.21 12.03
CA GLY A 110 -3.56 -6.88 10.60
C GLY A 110 -2.17 -6.70 10.00
N SER A 111 -2.09 -5.92 8.91
CA SER A 111 -0.87 -5.74 8.10
C SER A 111 0.23 -4.93 8.79
N SER A 112 -0.10 -4.11 9.80
CA SER A 112 0.89 -3.38 10.61
C SER A 112 1.96 -4.30 11.20
N ASN A 113 1.60 -5.54 11.51
CA ASN A 113 2.51 -6.53 12.09
C ASN A 113 3.74 -6.78 11.23
N ASP A 114 3.65 -6.67 9.90
CA ASP A 114 4.78 -6.88 9.01
C ASP A 114 5.74 -5.68 9.04
N THR A 115 5.20 -4.45 8.98
CA THR A 115 6.01 -3.23 9.17
C THR A 115 6.68 -3.20 10.54
N ILE A 116 5.94 -3.56 11.60
CA ILE A 116 6.48 -3.56 12.96
C ILE A 116 7.57 -4.61 13.11
N GLU A 117 7.35 -5.82 12.58
CA GLU A 117 8.37 -6.88 12.61
C GLU A 117 9.65 -6.44 11.89
N GLU A 118 9.54 -5.88 10.68
CA GLU A 118 10.71 -5.43 9.92
C GLU A 118 11.49 -4.35 10.70
N THR A 119 10.77 -3.42 11.32
CA THR A 119 11.35 -2.35 12.14
C THR A 119 11.99 -2.91 13.42
N VAL A 120 11.33 -3.84 14.12
CA VAL A 120 11.85 -4.51 15.32
C VAL A 120 13.14 -5.26 14.99
N ASN A 121 13.16 -6.01 13.88
CA ASN A 121 14.35 -6.73 13.45
C ASN A 121 15.51 -5.77 13.15
N HIS A 122 15.24 -4.66 12.45
CA HIS A 122 16.25 -3.64 12.15
C HIS A 122 16.83 -2.99 13.41
N LEU A 123 15.98 -2.56 14.35
CA LEU A 123 16.41 -1.87 15.57
C LEU A 123 17.08 -2.83 16.56
N ASN A 124 16.60 -4.07 16.69
CA ASN A 124 17.23 -5.06 17.56
C ASN A 124 18.61 -5.51 17.04
N ALA A 125 18.83 -5.50 15.72
CA ALA A 125 20.16 -5.72 15.15
C ALA A 125 21.17 -4.61 15.55
N GLN A 126 20.68 -3.46 16.01
CA GLN A 126 21.48 -2.35 16.56
C GLN A 126 21.55 -2.37 18.10
N GLY A 127 21.08 -3.45 18.74
CA GLY A 127 21.14 -3.63 20.19
C GLY A 127 19.91 -3.15 20.96
N ALA A 128 18.83 -2.77 20.28
CA ALA A 128 17.56 -2.47 20.94
C ALA A 128 16.93 -3.74 21.56
N LYS A 129 16.04 -3.55 22.54
CA LYS A 129 15.33 -4.62 23.25
C LYS A 129 13.83 -4.53 23.02
N LEU A 130 13.43 -4.70 21.77
CA LEU A 130 12.06 -4.47 21.30
C LEU A 130 11.36 -5.77 20.96
N GLY A 131 10.05 -5.78 21.14
CA GLY A 131 9.19 -6.91 20.79
C GLY A 131 7.88 -6.51 20.13
N LEU A 132 7.26 -7.49 19.50
CA LEU A 132 5.94 -7.42 18.88
C LEU A 132 5.15 -8.67 19.26
N VAL A 133 3.92 -8.47 19.73
CA VAL A 133 2.90 -9.53 19.81
C VAL A 133 1.88 -9.29 18.71
N LYS A 134 1.79 -10.26 17.79
CA LYS A 134 0.84 -10.25 16.67
C LYS A 134 -0.43 -10.97 17.07
N VAL A 135 -1.55 -10.28 17.06
CA VAL A 135 -2.86 -10.87 17.34
C VAL A 135 -3.39 -11.55 16.07
N ARG A 136 -3.64 -12.87 16.14
CA ARG A 136 -4.21 -13.68 15.04
C ARG A 136 -5.66 -14.06 15.32
N LEU A 137 -5.92 -14.59 16.52
CA LEU A 137 -7.27 -14.89 16.99
C LEU A 137 -7.74 -13.81 17.95
N TYR A 138 -8.43 -12.79 17.42
CA TYR A 138 -8.95 -11.70 18.24
C TYR A 138 -10.16 -12.12 19.09
N ARG A 139 -11.03 -12.99 18.54
CA ARG A 139 -12.21 -13.51 19.25
C ARG A 139 -12.40 -15.00 19.00
N PRO A 140 -12.58 -15.81 20.06
CA PRO A 140 -12.49 -15.46 21.49
C PRO A 140 -11.07 -15.02 21.90
N PHE A 141 -10.95 -14.00 22.75
CA PHE A 141 -9.65 -13.51 23.22
C PHE A 141 -9.15 -14.41 24.36
N SER A 142 -8.10 -15.18 24.11
CA SER A 142 -7.54 -16.07 25.14
C SER A 142 -6.44 -15.36 25.94
N ALA A 143 -6.80 -14.79 27.10
CA ALA A 143 -5.86 -14.07 27.97
C ALA A 143 -4.64 -14.90 28.35
N LYS A 144 -4.83 -16.20 28.62
CA LYS A 144 -3.75 -17.16 28.89
C LYS A 144 -2.71 -17.18 27.76
N HIS A 145 -3.16 -17.50 26.54
CA HIS A 145 -2.26 -17.61 25.38
C HIS A 145 -1.63 -16.26 24.99
N PHE A 146 -2.32 -15.15 25.22
CA PHE A 146 -1.78 -13.81 25.00
C PHE A 146 -0.61 -13.51 25.95
N VAL A 147 -0.82 -13.69 27.26
CA VAL A 147 0.19 -13.34 28.27
C VAL A 147 1.41 -14.25 28.23
N GLU A 148 1.25 -15.52 27.82
CA GLU A 148 2.36 -16.45 27.55
C GLU A 148 3.32 -15.92 26.47
N MET A 149 2.87 -15.08 25.55
CA MET A 149 3.72 -14.50 24.49
C MET A 149 4.50 -13.27 24.94
N ILE A 150 4.23 -12.72 26.12
CA ILE A 150 4.90 -11.51 26.62
C ILE A 150 6.13 -11.91 27.43
N PRO A 151 7.37 -11.56 27.03
CA PRO A 151 8.57 -11.75 27.84
C PRO A 151 8.42 -11.27 29.28
N ALA A 152 9.01 -12.01 30.23
CA ALA A 152 9.00 -11.63 31.65
C ALA A 152 9.68 -10.27 31.91
N THR A 153 10.59 -9.86 31.03
CA THR A 153 11.34 -8.60 31.05
C THR A 153 10.54 -7.39 30.56
N ALA A 154 9.36 -7.61 29.97
CA ALA A 154 8.54 -6.53 29.45
C ALA A 154 8.13 -5.58 30.56
N LYS A 155 8.42 -4.29 30.36
CA LYS A 155 8.08 -3.21 31.29
C LYS A 155 6.94 -2.36 30.76
N ARG A 156 6.91 -2.14 29.44
CA ARG A 156 5.93 -1.27 28.79
C ARG A 156 5.40 -1.85 27.50
N ILE A 157 4.10 -1.66 27.27
CA ILE A 157 3.39 -2.12 26.08
C ILE A 157 2.66 -0.96 25.41
N ALA A 158 2.82 -0.80 24.10
CA ALA A 158 1.93 0.02 23.27
C ALA A 158 0.96 -0.88 22.50
N VAL A 159 -0.33 -0.63 22.64
CA VAL A 159 -1.38 -1.33 21.89
C VAL A 159 -1.87 -0.45 20.76
N LEU A 160 -1.82 -0.99 19.53
CA LEU A 160 -2.16 -0.24 18.33
C LEU A 160 -3.48 -0.71 17.72
N ASP A 161 -4.47 0.17 17.73
CA ASP A 161 -5.81 -0.06 17.19
C ASP A 161 -6.01 0.65 15.85
N ARG A 162 -6.56 -0.08 14.88
CA ARG A 162 -6.92 0.45 13.55
C ARG A 162 -8.39 0.83 13.47
N CYS A 163 -8.89 1.48 14.51
CA CYS A 163 -10.25 1.99 14.60
C CYS A 163 -10.27 3.24 15.50
N LYS A 164 -11.45 3.86 15.64
CA LYS A 164 -11.69 4.94 16.59
C LYS A 164 -13.10 4.76 17.14
N GLU A 165 -13.22 4.69 18.45
CA GLU A 165 -14.51 4.66 19.16
C GLU A 165 -14.68 5.98 19.93
N PRO A 166 -15.36 6.99 19.36
CA PRO A 166 -15.47 8.31 19.98
C PRO A 166 -16.15 8.24 21.35
N GLY A 167 -15.50 8.80 22.38
CA GLY A 167 -16.03 8.85 23.75
C GLY A 167 -15.78 7.58 24.58
N SER A 168 -15.18 6.53 24.00
CA SER A 168 -14.73 5.36 24.76
C SER A 168 -13.53 5.69 25.67
N LEU A 169 -13.31 4.87 26.70
CA LEU A 169 -12.12 4.96 27.55
C LEU A 169 -10.84 4.62 26.78
N GLY A 170 -10.95 3.82 25.71
CA GLY A 170 -9.86 3.42 24.84
C GLY A 170 -10.38 2.45 23.79
N GLU A 171 -9.58 2.21 22.77
CA GLU A 171 -9.96 1.34 21.66
C GLU A 171 -10.02 -0.16 22.04
N PRO A 172 -10.74 -1.01 21.28
CA PRO A 172 -11.08 -2.36 21.70
C PRO A 172 -9.89 -3.26 22.04
N LEU A 173 -8.84 -3.30 21.23
CA LEU A 173 -7.69 -4.16 21.50
C LEU A 173 -6.91 -3.65 22.72
N TYR A 174 -6.77 -2.34 22.88
CA TYR A 174 -6.20 -1.73 24.09
C TYR A 174 -6.96 -2.16 25.35
N LEU A 175 -8.30 -2.11 25.34
CA LEU A 175 -9.11 -2.53 26.49
C LEU A 175 -8.96 -4.03 26.80
N ASP A 176 -8.93 -4.89 25.79
CA ASP A 176 -8.73 -6.33 25.99
C ASP A 176 -7.35 -6.66 26.56
N VAL A 177 -6.30 -5.97 26.09
CA VAL A 177 -4.93 -6.16 26.60
C VAL A 177 -4.83 -5.72 28.05
N GLN A 178 -5.40 -4.56 28.40
CA GLN A 178 -5.46 -4.10 29.78
C GLN A 178 -6.16 -5.13 30.69
N ALA A 179 -7.35 -5.59 30.29
CA ALA A 179 -8.10 -6.60 31.05
C ALA A 179 -7.32 -7.90 31.20
N ALA A 180 -6.73 -8.42 30.11
CA ALA A 180 -5.98 -9.67 30.13
C ALA A 180 -4.74 -9.60 31.04
N LEU A 181 -4.00 -8.49 31.05
CA LEU A 181 -2.86 -8.30 31.94
C LEU A 181 -3.27 -8.23 33.41
N VAL A 182 -4.37 -7.54 33.72
CA VAL A 182 -4.89 -7.45 35.09
C VAL A 182 -5.36 -8.82 35.58
N GLU A 183 -6.21 -9.51 34.81
CA GLU A 183 -6.79 -10.81 35.20
C GLU A 183 -5.74 -11.92 35.35
N THR A 184 -4.60 -11.80 34.66
CA THR A 184 -3.48 -12.77 34.76
C THR A 184 -2.38 -12.34 35.72
N GLY A 185 -2.55 -11.23 36.46
CA GLY A 185 -1.61 -10.77 37.48
C GLY A 185 -0.33 -10.11 36.94
N ARG A 186 -0.36 -9.58 35.71
CA ARG A 186 0.73 -8.82 35.07
C ARG A 186 0.45 -7.32 34.98
N SER A 187 -0.29 -6.78 35.94
CA SER A 187 -0.62 -5.35 36.04
C SER A 187 0.57 -4.43 36.34
N ASN A 188 1.77 -5.00 36.56
CA ASN A 188 3.00 -4.25 36.74
C ASN A 188 3.59 -3.69 35.43
N ILE A 189 3.03 -4.07 34.27
CA ILE A 189 3.43 -3.55 32.96
C ILE A 189 2.60 -2.29 32.68
N GLU A 190 3.28 -1.19 32.36
CA GLU A 190 2.63 0.03 31.91
C GLU A 190 2.11 -0.13 30.47
N VAL A 191 0.84 0.19 30.24
CA VAL A 191 0.19 0.01 28.92
C VAL A 191 -0.30 1.36 28.40
N VAL A 192 0.06 1.68 27.17
CA VAL A 192 -0.47 2.82 26.42
C VAL A 192 -1.22 2.37 25.17
N GLY A 193 -2.29 3.05 24.81
CA GLY A 193 -3.08 2.85 23.61
C GLY A 193 -2.77 3.89 22.53
N GLY A 194 -2.74 3.46 21.28
CA GLY A 194 -2.51 4.33 20.13
C GLY A 194 -3.37 3.95 18.92
N ARG A 195 -3.80 4.95 18.16
CA ARG A 195 -4.53 4.76 16.91
C ARG A 195 -3.64 4.98 15.69
N TYR A 196 -3.84 4.17 14.65
CA TYR A 196 -3.10 4.30 13.41
C TYR A 196 -3.96 3.90 12.19
N GLY A 197 -3.50 4.25 10.99
CA GLY A 197 -3.93 3.57 9.75
C GLY A 197 -5.41 3.70 9.35
N LEU A 198 -6.16 4.65 9.94
CA LEU A 198 -7.56 4.87 9.60
C LEU A 198 -7.69 5.22 8.12
N SER A 199 -8.66 4.58 7.44
CA SER A 199 -8.88 4.74 5.99
C SER A 199 -7.60 4.59 5.15
N SER A 200 -6.75 3.62 5.51
CA SER A 200 -5.48 3.34 4.82
C SER A 200 -4.45 4.48 4.87
N LYS A 201 -4.53 5.35 5.89
CA LYS A 201 -3.40 6.21 6.26
C LYS A 201 -2.13 5.37 6.38
N GLN A 202 -1.01 5.90 5.88
CA GLN A 202 0.26 5.19 5.93
C GLN A 202 0.64 4.80 7.35
N PHE A 203 1.33 3.67 7.46
CA PHE A 203 1.97 3.22 8.70
C PHE A 203 3.35 2.71 8.34
N THR A 204 4.34 3.60 8.48
CA THR A 204 5.72 3.40 8.01
C THR A 204 6.66 2.96 9.14
N PRO A 205 7.87 2.48 8.82
CA PRO A 205 8.90 2.20 9.83
C PRO A 205 9.22 3.38 10.75
N ALA A 206 9.23 4.60 10.23
CA ALA A 206 9.43 5.81 11.04
C ALA A 206 8.31 5.99 12.07
N MET A 207 7.06 5.70 11.70
CA MET A 207 5.92 5.72 12.62
C MET A 207 6.03 4.63 13.69
N VAL A 208 6.47 3.42 13.33
CA VAL A 208 6.75 2.35 14.31
C VAL A 208 7.84 2.79 15.29
N LYS A 209 8.92 3.39 14.79
CA LYS A 209 10.00 3.92 15.64
C LYS A 209 9.46 4.99 16.60
N ALA A 210 8.59 5.90 16.16
CA ALA A 210 7.99 6.90 17.03
C ALA A 210 7.18 6.28 18.17
N VAL A 211 6.48 5.15 17.93
CA VAL A 211 5.79 4.40 18.99
C VAL A 211 6.78 3.82 20.01
N PHE A 212 7.89 3.24 19.58
CA PHE A 212 8.92 2.74 20.49
C PHE A 212 9.65 3.86 21.24
N ASP A 213 9.94 4.98 20.58
CA ASP A 213 10.51 6.17 21.21
C ASP A 213 9.57 6.72 22.30
N ASN A 214 8.24 6.69 22.06
CA ASN A 214 7.24 7.04 23.06
C ASN A 214 7.28 6.09 24.27
N LEU A 215 7.35 4.77 24.04
CA LEU A 215 7.51 3.79 25.14
C LEU A 215 8.80 3.99 25.93
N ALA A 216 9.87 4.44 25.29
CA ALA A 216 11.15 4.70 25.94
C ALA A 216 11.19 6.03 26.70
N SER A 217 10.20 6.92 26.52
CA SER A 217 10.17 8.23 27.20
C SER A 217 9.91 8.06 28.70
N SER A 218 10.23 9.07 29.51
CA SER A 218 9.95 9.02 30.95
C SER A 218 8.45 8.98 31.27
N ASP A 219 7.64 9.63 30.43
CA ASP A 219 6.19 9.76 30.55
C ASP A 219 5.54 9.45 29.18
N PRO A 220 5.34 8.14 28.85
CA PRO A 220 4.79 7.73 27.56
C PRO A 220 3.40 8.33 27.34
N LYS A 221 3.22 9.05 26.22
CA LYS A 221 1.91 9.59 25.82
C LYS A 221 0.95 8.42 25.63
N ASN A 222 -0.16 8.42 26.38
CA ASN A 222 -1.28 7.49 26.20
C ASN A 222 -2.34 8.07 25.25
N HIS A 223 -3.22 7.22 24.71
CA HIS A 223 -4.29 7.57 23.76
C HIS A 223 -3.82 8.37 22.54
N PHE A 224 -2.62 8.06 22.06
CA PHE A 224 -1.97 8.81 20.99
C PHE A 224 -2.52 8.47 19.60
N THR A 225 -2.15 9.28 18.61
CA THR A 225 -2.29 8.99 17.19
C THR A 225 -0.93 8.96 16.51
N VAL A 226 -0.77 8.21 15.43
CA VAL A 226 0.47 8.22 14.65
C VAL A 226 0.16 8.25 13.15
N GLY A 227 0.91 9.06 12.40
CA GLY A 227 0.73 9.28 10.96
C GLY A 227 -0.15 10.49 10.59
N ILE A 228 -0.43 11.37 11.55
CA ILE A 228 -1.10 12.67 11.36
C ILE A 228 -0.43 13.73 12.23
N ASP A 229 -0.65 15.00 11.92
CA ASP A 229 -0.38 16.11 12.82
C ASP A 229 -1.69 16.56 13.50
N ASP A 230 -1.84 16.25 14.78
CA ASP A 230 -2.99 16.65 15.60
C ASP A 230 -2.62 17.85 16.47
N ASP A 231 -2.65 19.02 15.85
CA ASP A 231 -2.41 20.33 16.46
C ASP A 231 -3.61 20.88 17.26
N VAL A 232 -4.70 20.12 17.35
CA VAL A 232 -5.92 20.51 18.07
C VAL A 232 -5.97 19.84 19.45
N THR A 233 -5.86 18.51 19.49
CA THR A 233 -5.90 17.74 20.74
C THR A 233 -4.54 17.21 21.17
N ASN A 234 -3.49 17.47 20.40
CA ASN A 234 -2.09 17.13 20.71
C ASN A 234 -1.87 15.63 20.98
N THR A 235 -2.67 14.77 20.33
CA THR A 235 -2.56 13.31 20.48
C THR A 235 -1.49 12.70 19.59
N SER A 236 -1.06 13.38 18.53
CA SER A 236 -0.07 12.86 17.58
C SER A 236 1.29 12.63 18.25
N LEU A 237 1.98 11.57 17.82
CA LEU A 237 3.41 11.38 18.09
C LEU A 237 4.24 12.12 17.04
N GLU A 238 5.30 12.77 17.49
CA GLU A 238 6.27 13.42 16.61
C GLU A 238 7.10 12.39 15.84
N LEU A 239 7.29 12.63 14.54
CA LEU A 239 8.18 11.84 13.69
C LEU A 239 9.50 12.59 13.57
N LYS A 240 10.60 12.01 14.08
CA LYS A 240 11.92 12.67 14.08
C LYS A 240 12.63 12.56 12.74
N ASP A 241 12.85 11.33 12.29
CA ASP A 241 13.63 11.02 11.09
C ASP A 241 12.92 9.97 10.23
N ASP A 242 13.09 10.09 8.92
CA ASP A 242 12.76 9.02 7.99
C ASP A 242 13.68 7.82 8.22
N LEU A 243 13.09 6.63 8.27
CA LEU A 243 13.79 5.37 8.50
C LEU A 243 13.67 4.46 7.28
N ASP A 244 14.74 4.34 6.49
CA ASP A 244 14.83 3.32 5.44
C ASP A 244 15.38 2.02 6.00
N ILE A 245 14.49 1.04 6.16
CA ILE A 245 14.81 -0.31 6.62
C ILE A 245 14.75 -1.35 5.50
N ALA A 246 14.62 -0.93 4.25
CA ALA A 246 14.55 -1.83 3.11
C ALA A 246 15.71 -2.85 3.14
N PRO A 247 15.43 -4.16 3.00
CA PRO A 247 16.48 -5.18 2.95
C PRO A 247 17.52 -4.87 1.88
N LYS A 248 18.79 -5.19 2.16
CA LYS A 248 19.87 -5.04 1.17
C LYS A 248 19.54 -5.87 -0.08
N GLY A 249 19.67 -5.25 -1.25
CA GLY A 249 19.34 -5.88 -2.54
C GLY A 249 17.87 -5.82 -2.93
N LEU A 250 16.99 -5.21 -2.11
CA LEU A 250 15.61 -4.94 -2.50
C LEU A 250 15.58 -3.84 -3.56
N PHE A 251 15.08 -4.17 -4.75
CA PHE A 251 14.76 -3.19 -5.78
C PHE A 251 13.36 -2.61 -5.52
N SER A 252 13.23 -1.29 -5.55
CA SER A 252 11.95 -0.59 -5.39
C SER A 252 11.72 0.40 -6.53
N ALA A 253 10.50 0.46 -7.07
CA ALA A 253 10.15 1.37 -8.14
C ALA A 253 8.78 2.05 -7.97
N LYS A 254 8.68 3.29 -8.45
CA LYS A 254 7.44 4.06 -8.53
C LYS A 254 7.09 4.34 -10.00
N PHE A 255 5.82 4.17 -10.36
CA PHE A 255 5.31 4.47 -11.71
C PHE A 255 4.13 5.41 -11.62
N TYR A 256 4.27 6.60 -12.19
CA TYR A 256 3.23 7.62 -12.28
C TYR A 256 2.54 7.48 -13.63
N GLY A 257 1.32 6.95 -13.62
CA GLY A 257 0.49 6.72 -14.81
C GLY A 257 -0.82 7.50 -14.77
N LEU A 258 -1.46 7.62 -15.92
CA LEU A 258 -2.80 8.18 -16.08
C LEU A 258 -3.85 7.07 -16.06
N GLY A 259 -4.98 7.30 -15.39
CA GLY A 259 -6.11 6.37 -15.40
C GLY A 259 -6.50 5.97 -16.82
N SER A 260 -6.46 4.66 -17.09
CA SER A 260 -6.71 4.01 -18.38
C SER A 260 -5.59 4.06 -19.44
N ASP A 261 -4.37 4.45 -19.07
CA ASP A 261 -3.20 4.40 -19.98
C ASP A 261 -2.54 3.00 -20.08
N GLY A 262 -2.94 2.07 -19.21
CA GLY A 262 -2.44 0.69 -19.15
C GLY A 262 -1.22 0.47 -18.23
N THR A 263 -0.74 1.50 -17.53
CA THR A 263 0.41 1.43 -16.60
C THR A 263 0.22 0.39 -15.51
N VAL A 264 -0.92 0.43 -14.82
CA VAL A 264 -1.20 -0.53 -13.73
C VAL A 264 -1.25 -1.95 -14.25
N GLY A 265 -1.91 -2.20 -15.39
CA GLY A 265 -1.97 -3.52 -16.01
C GLY A 265 -0.59 -4.05 -16.43
N ALA A 266 0.26 -3.18 -17.00
CA ALA A 266 1.64 -3.51 -17.33
C ALA A 266 2.45 -3.87 -16.07
N ASN A 267 2.31 -3.10 -14.99
CA ASN A 267 3.00 -3.37 -13.72
C ASN A 267 2.53 -4.68 -13.08
N GLN A 268 1.22 -4.98 -13.10
CA GLN A 268 0.70 -6.28 -12.65
C GLN A 268 1.28 -7.44 -13.46
N ASN A 269 1.42 -7.26 -14.77
CA ASN A 269 2.05 -8.26 -15.63
C ASN A 269 3.55 -8.40 -15.36
N SER A 270 4.27 -7.29 -15.13
CA SER A 270 5.69 -7.33 -14.74
C SER A 270 5.92 -8.05 -13.42
N ILE A 271 5.04 -7.87 -12.42
CA ILE A 271 5.09 -8.63 -11.16
C ILE A 271 4.97 -10.13 -11.41
N LYS A 272 4.01 -10.54 -12.25
CA LYS A 272 3.81 -11.95 -12.60
C LYS A 272 5.01 -12.52 -13.34
N ILE A 273 5.52 -11.83 -14.36
CA ILE A 273 6.72 -12.24 -15.09
C ILE A 273 7.89 -12.46 -14.13
N ILE A 274 8.18 -11.49 -13.27
CA ILE A 274 9.31 -11.59 -12.33
C ILE A 274 9.06 -12.69 -11.29
N GLY A 275 7.84 -12.79 -10.77
CA GLY A 275 7.47 -13.78 -9.76
C GLY A 275 7.47 -15.22 -10.29
N ASP A 276 7.00 -15.45 -11.51
CA ASP A 276 6.85 -16.79 -12.10
C ASP A 276 8.16 -17.30 -12.70
N GLU A 277 8.97 -16.40 -13.28
CA GLU A 277 10.18 -16.78 -14.03
C GLU A 277 11.48 -16.63 -13.21
N THR A 278 11.37 -16.23 -11.93
CA THR A 278 12.53 -16.08 -11.02
C THR A 278 12.21 -16.55 -9.60
N ASP A 279 13.26 -16.76 -8.79
CA ASP A 279 13.13 -17.06 -7.36
C ASP A 279 12.92 -15.83 -6.48
N MET A 280 12.81 -14.63 -7.06
CA MET A 280 12.56 -13.42 -6.29
C MET A 280 11.13 -13.38 -5.73
N TYR A 281 11.00 -12.80 -4.55
CA TYR A 281 9.75 -12.27 -4.05
C TYR A 281 9.40 -11.01 -4.84
N ALA A 282 8.12 -10.86 -5.16
CA ALA A 282 7.58 -9.73 -5.87
C ALA A 282 6.40 -9.16 -5.10
N GLN A 283 6.36 -7.84 -4.93
CA GLN A 283 5.27 -7.11 -4.29
C GLN A 283 4.81 -5.96 -5.20
N GLY A 284 3.49 -5.77 -5.27
CA GLY A 284 2.88 -4.62 -5.96
C GLY A 284 1.74 -4.01 -5.16
N TYR A 285 1.75 -2.69 -5.06
CA TYR A 285 0.65 -1.91 -4.51
C TYR A 285 0.33 -0.74 -5.44
N PHE A 286 -0.95 -0.42 -5.60
CA PHE A 286 -1.41 0.56 -6.58
C PHE A 286 -2.29 1.60 -5.90
N GLU A 287 -1.85 2.85 -5.93
CA GLU A 287 -2.65 4.00 -5.52
C GLU A 287 -3.46 4.48 -6.72
N TYR A 288 -4.76 4.64 -6.51
CA TYR A 288 -5.69 5.19 -7.49
C TYR A 288 -6.27 6.50 -6.97
N ASP A 289 -6.42 7.46 -7.85
CA ASP A 289 -7.24 8.63 -7.59
C ASP A 289 -8.73 8.22 -7.47
N SER A 290 -9.47 9.00 -6.70
CA SER A 290 -10.94 8.98 -6.62
C SER A 290 -11.63 9.25 -7.98
N LYS A 291 -10.93 9.92 -8.90
CA LYS A 291 -11.43 10.27 -10.23
C LYS A 291 -11.51 9.02 -11.13
N LYS A 292 -12.72 8.66 -11.57
CA LYS A 292 -13.01 7.48 -12.40
C LYS A 292 -12.23 7.43 -13.73
N SER A 293 -11.93 8.58 -14.32
CA SER A 293 -11.19 8.69 -15.59
C SER A 293 -10.15 9.82 -15.54
N GLY A 294 -8.97 9.54 -16.11
CA GLY A 294 -7.86 10.49 -16.18
C GLY A 294 -7.31 10.93 -14.82
N GLY A 295 -7.63 10.20 -13.75
CA GLY A 295 -7.00 10.37 -12.44
C GLY A 295 -5.55 9.91 -12.47
N ILE A 296 -4.75 10.34 -11.50
CA ILE A 296 -3.39 9.83 -11.35
C ILE A 296 -3.42 8.40 -10.78
N THR A 297 -2.47 7.57 -11.20
CA THR A 297 -2.19 6.28 -10.59
C THR A 297 -0.71 6.22 -10.22
N ILE A 298 -0.41 5.70 -9.04
CA ILE A 298 0.97 5.51 -8.57
C ILE A 298 1.16 4.04 -8.23
N SER A 299 1.98 3.35 -9.02
CA SER A 299 2.32 1.95 -8.77
C SER A 299 3.60 1.86 -7.96
N HIS A 300 3.58 1.06 -6.90
CA HIS A 300 4.71 0.78 -6.03
C HIS A 300 5.10 -0.69 -6.21
N LEU A 301 6.28 -0.92 -6.76
CA LEU A 301 6.79 -2.27 -7.00
C LEU A 301 8.01 -2.53 -6.13
N ARG A 302 8.13 -3.75 -5.61
CA ARG A 302 9.34 -4.23 -4.95
C ARG A 302 9.70 -5.64 -5.41
N PHE A 303 11.00 -5.88 -5.61
CA PHE A 303 11.54 -7.18 -6.00
C PHE A 303 12.81 -7.48 -5.20
N GLY A 304 12.96 -8.71 -4.70
CA GLY A 304 14.16 -9.10 -3.97
C GLY A 304 14.19 -10.59 -3.60
N HIS A 305 15.34 -11.06 -3.14
CA HIS A 305 15.53 -12.47 -2.76
C HIS A 305 15.10 -12.80 -1.33
N THR A 306 14.69 -11.80 -0.55
CA THR A 306 14.15 -11.97 0.80
C THR A 306 12.65 -11.70 0.80
N PRO A 307 11.85 -12.39 1.65
CA PRO A 307 10.43 -12.08 1.79
C PRO A 307 10.19 -10.59 2.05
N ILE A 308 9.22 -10.00 1.34
CA ILE A 308 8.95 -8.56 1.40
C ILE A 308 7.87 -8.30 2.45
N LYS A 309 8.24 -7.68 3.57
CA LYS A 309 7.34 -7.34 4.70
C LYS A 309 7.08 -5.84 4.80
N ALA A 310 6.80 -5.23 3.65
CA ALA A 310 6.67 -3.78 3.54
C ALA A 310 5.26 -3.35 3.06
N PRO A 311 4.20 -3.51 3.87
CA PRO A 311 2.85 -3.03 3.54
C PRO A 311 2.72 -1.51 3.74
N TYR A 312 3.65 -0.76 3.14
CA TYR A 312 3.69 0.70 3.09
C TYR A 312 4.25 1.14 1.73
N LEU A 313 4.05 2.40 1.36
CA LEU A 313 4.48 2.93 0.05
C LEU A 313 6.00 2.97 -0.08
N VAL A 314 6.51 2.97 -1.31
CA VAL A 314 7.95 3.14 -1.57
C VAL A 314 8.33 4.59 -1.28
N SER A 315 9.06 4.80 -0.18
CA SER A 315 9.69 6.09 0.13
C SER A 315 10.97 6.27 -0.68
N GLN A 316 11.86 5.28 -0.66
CA GLN A 316 13.13 5.33 -1.39
C GLN A 316 13.18 4.45 -2.63
N ALA A 317 13.02 5.04 -3.80
CA ALA A 317 12.96 4.32 -5.07
C ALA A 317 14.34 4.20 -5.75
N ASN A 318 14.62 3.02 -6.32
CA ASN A 318 15.73 2.79 -7.25
C ASN A 318 15.39 3.30 -8.65
N LEU A 319 14.11 3.23 -9.03
CA LEU A 319 13.59 3.69 -10.32
C LEU A 319 12.28 4.45 -10.14
N VAL A 320 12.16 5.59 -10.80
CA VAL A 320 10.90 6.31 -10.96
C VAL A 320 10.58 6.42 -12.44
N ALA A 321 9.36 6.08 -12.83
CA ALA A 321 8.87 6.24 -14.19
C ALA A 321 7.67 7.20 -14.23
N CYS A 322 7.70 8.16 -15.14
CA CYS A 322 6.62 9.09 -15.42
C CYS A 322 6.07 8.81 -16.82
N HIS A 323 4.85 8.27 -16.89
CA HIS A 323 4.24 7.85 -18.15
C HIS A 323 3.39 8.97 -18.80
N ASN A 324 3.21 10.09 -18.11
CA ASN A 324 2.47 11.25 -18.61
C ASN A 324 3.28 12.55 -18.39
N PRO A 325 3.73 13.23 -19.45
CA PRO A 325 4.61 14.39 -19.32
C PRO A 325 3.96 15.57 -18.57
N SER A 326 2.62 15.68 -18.55
CA SER A 326 1.93 16.74 -17.80
C SER A 326 2.15 16.69 -16.29
N TYR A 327 2.72 15.61 -15.76
CA TYR A 327 2.98 15.42 -14.35
C TYR A 327 4.26 16.12 -13.86
N VAL A 328 5.20 16.42 -14.77
CA VAL A 328 6.51 17.00 -14.40
C VAL A 328 6.39 18.36 -13.71
N THR A 329 5.33 19.13 -13.99
CA THR A 329 5.07 20.45 -13.39
C THR A 329 4.12 20.40 -12.19
N ARG A 330 3.56 19.24 -11.86
CA ARG A 330 2.44 19.12 -10.90
C ARG A 330 2.77 18.31 -9.66
N TYR A 331 3.62 17.31 -9.81
CA TYR A 331 3.91 16.33 -8.76
C TYR A 331 5.40 16.24 -8.53
N ASP A 332 5.80 16.14 -7.27
CA ASP A 332 7.16 15.82 -6.90
C ASP A 332 7.41 14.31 -7.06
N MET A 333 7.60 13.87 -8.30
CA MET A 333 7.75 12.44 -8.62
C MET A 333 9.08 11.86 -8.14
N LEU A 334 10.10 12.70 -8.04
CA LEU A 334 11.46 12.31 -7.64
C LEU A 334 11.70 12.38 -6.13
N GLU A 335 10.66 12.71 -5.35
CA GLU A 335 10.69 12.60 -3.91
C GLU A 335 11.20 11.21 -3.48
N GLY A 336 12.25 11.21 -2.67
CA GLY A 336 12.87 10.00 -2.14
C GLY A 336 13.66 9.14 -3.14
N ILE A 337 13.82 9.52 -4.41
CA ILE A 337 14.66 8.74 -5.33
C ILE A 337 16.11 8.65 -4.81
N LYS A 338 16.73 7.46 -4.90
CA LYS A 338 18.11 7.22 -4.45
C LYS A 338 19.12 7.93 -5.37
N GLU A 339 20.26 8.32 -4.81
CA GLU A 339 21.40 8.82 -5.62
C GLU A 339 21.82 7.75 -6.64
N GLY A 340 22.08 8.15 -7.89
CA GLY A 340 22.36 7.23 -9.01
C GLY A 340 21.14 6.42 -9.50
N GLY A 341 19.95 6.71 -8.95
CA GLY A 341 18.68 6.09 -9.33
C GLY A 341 18.32 6.35 -10.80
N VAL A 342 17.34 5.60 -11.31
CA VAL A 342 16.87 5.71 -12.69
C VAL A 342 15.61 6.57 -12.74
N PHE A 343 15.59 7.56 -13.63
CA PHE A 343 14.37 8.28 -13.98
C PHE A 343 14.00 7.97 -15.44
N LEU A 344 12.81 7.45 -15.67
CA LEU A 344 12.25 7.22 -17.00
C LEU A 344 11.11 8.21 -17.25
N LEU A 345 11.20 9.01 -18.31
CA LEU A 345 10.14 9.91 -18.74
C LEU A 345 9.58 9.47 -20.09
N ASN A 346 8.26 9.43 -20.20
CA ASN A 346 7.56 9.37 -21.48
C ASN A 346 7.28 10.81 -21.94
N SER A 347 7.99 11.31 -22.94
CA SER A 347 7.75 12.64 -23.51
C SER A 347 8.24 12.73 -24.95
N PRO A 348 7.61 13.61 -25.77
CA PRO A 348 8.08 13.88 -27.12
C PRO A 348 9.31 14.82 -27.16
N TRP A 349 9.81 15.25 -26.01
CA TRP A 349 10.80 16.31 -25.91
C TRP A 349 12.20 15.84 -26.28
N SER A 350 12.89 16.65 -27.07
CA SER A 350 14.34 16.65 -27.21
C SER A 350 15.01 17.26 -25.97
N LEU A 351 16.33 17.09 -25.83
CA LEU A 351 17.09 17.71 -24.73
C LEU A 351 16.95 19.24 -24.73
N GLU A 352 16.88 19.87 -25.90
CA GLU A 352 16.70 21.33 -26.02
C GLU A 352 15.33 21.76 -25.49
N GLU A 353 14.27 21.02 -25.79
CA GLU A 353 12.91 21.30 -25.29
C GLU A 353 12.78 20.99 -23.78
N MET A 354 13.50 19.98 -23.28
CA MET A 354 13.53 19.66 -21.85
C MET A 354 14.09 20.82 -21.00
N GLU A 355 14.95 21.68 -21.56
CA GLU A 355 15.43 22.86 -20.84
C GLU A 355 14.32 23.82 -20.44
N THR A 356 13.27 23.92 -21.26
CA THR A 356 12.13 24.81 -21.02
C THR A 356 10.94 24.10 -20.37
N GLU A 357 10.73 22.81 -20.67
CA GLU A 357 9.57 22.07 -20.21
C GLU A 357 9.74 21.48 -18.80
N LEU A 358 10.96 21.11 -18.41
CA LEU A 358 11.22 20.55 -17.07
C LEU A 358 11.40 21.68 -16.03
N PRO A 359 10.67 21.64 -14.90
CA PRO A 359 10.88 22.58 -13.81
C PRO A 359 12.30 22.58 -13.27
N ALA A 360 12.76 23.73 -12.78
CA ALA A 360 14.11 23.85 -12.24
C ALA A 360 14.34 22.91 -11.03
N SER A 361 13.34 22.73 -10.17
CA SER A 361 13.37 21.78 -9.04
C SER A 361 13.61 20.33 -9.49
N LEU A 362 12.97 19.90 -10.58
CA LEU A 362 13.16 18.58 -11.17
C LEU A 362 14.55 18.44 -11.78
N LYS A 363 14.99 19.42 -12.58
CA LYS A 363 16.34 19.46 -13.20
C LYS A 363 17.44 19.41 -12.14
N LYS A 364 17.29 20.18 -11.06
CA LYS A 364 18.21 20.21 -9.92
C LYS A 364 18.31 18.84 -9.26
N THR A 365 17.18 18.19 -8.98
CA THR A 365 17.15 16.85 -8.38
C THR A 365 17.86 15.82 -9.27
N ILE A 366 17.63 15.86 -10.59
CA ILE A 366 18.29 14.98 -11.57
C ILE A 366 19.82 15.14 -11.51
N ALA A 367 20.30 16.39 -11.51
CA ALA A 367 21.72 16.69 -11.50
C ALA A 367 22.40 16.37 -10.16
N GLU A 368 21.84 16.85 -9.04
CA GLU A 368 22.42 16.69 -7.71
C GLU A 368 22.49 15.22 -7.28
N LYS A 369 21.43 14.44 -7.57
CA LYS A 369 21.40 13.00 -7.28
C LYS A 369 22.05 12.15 -8.37
N LYS A 370 22.65 12.77 -9.41
CA LYS A 370 23.36 12.09 -10.51
C LYS A 370 22.51 10.97 -11.13
N LEU A 371 21.25 11.27 -11.41
CA LEU A 371 20.29 10.26 -11.87
C LEU A 371 20.63 9.78 -13.27
N ARG A 372 20.39 8.48 -13.51
CA ARG A 372 20.39 7.93 -14.87
C ARG A 372 19.06 8.26 -15.52
N PHE A 373 19.02 9.37 -16.25
CA PHE A 373 17.81 9.88 -16.88
C PHE A 373 17.63 9.27 -18.28
N TYR A 374 16.45 8.70 -18.53
CA TYR A 374 16.04 8.16 -19.82
C TYR A 374 14.74 8.80 -20.29
N ASN A 375 14.63 9.04 -21.59
CA ASN A 375 13.42 9.54 -22.23
C ASN A 375 13.02 8.65 -23.41
N ILE A 376 11.72 8.55 -23.65
CA ILE A 376 11.15 7.85 -24.80
C ILE A 376 9.84 8.52 -25.21
N ASP A 377 9.61 8.69 -26.52
CA ASP A 377 8.32 9.13 -27.05
C ASP A 377 7.44 7.92 -27.37
N ALA A 378 6.85 7.32 -26.33
CA ALA A 378 6.04 6.11 -26.49
C ALA A 378 4.75 6.39 -27.28
N VAL A 379 4.25 7.62 -27.29
CA VAL A 379 3.04 8.01 -28.02
C VAL A 379 3.28 7.96 -29.53
N LYS A 380 4.39 8.56 -29.99
CA LYS A 380 4.77 8.50 -31.41
C LYS A 380 5.01 7.06 -31.87
N ILE A 381 5.75 6.29 -31.10
CA ILE A 381 6.05 4.88 -31.41
C ILE A 381 4.74 4.07 -31.50
N ALA A 382 3.83 4.24 -30.54
CA ALA A 382 2.55 3.53 -30.55
C ALA A 382 1.69 3.91 -31.77
N ALA A 383 1.70 5.17 -32.19
CA ALA A 383 1.00 5.63 -33.38
C ALA A 383 1.57 5.01 -34.67
N GLU A 384 2.90 4.99 -34.82
CA GLU A 384 3.59 4.43 -36.00
C GLU A 384 3.38 2.91 -36.14
N ILE A 385 3.34 2.17 -35.03
CA ILE A 385 3.09 0.72 -35.00
C ILE A 385 1.58 0.40 -35.18
N GLY A 386 0.70 1.38 -34.99
CA GLY A 386 -0.76 1.23 -35.09
C GLY A 386 -1.45 0.81 -33.79
N LEU A 387 -0.77 0.89 -32.63
CA LEU A 387 -1.35 0.66 -31.30
C LEU A 387 -2.20 1.84 -30.80
N GLY A 388 -2.26 2.93 -31.56
CA GLY A 388 -2.97 4.15 -31.19
C GLY A 388 -2.30 4.82 -29.99
N GLY A 389 -3.08 5.19 -28.96
CA GLY A 389 -2.56 5.80 -27.73
C GLY A 389 -2.04 4.82 -26.68
N ARG A 390 -1.86 3.52 -27.00
CA ARG A 390 -1.45 2.51 -26.01
C ARG A 390 0.07 2.45 -25.87
N ILE A 391 0.58 3.07 -24.82
CA ILE A 391 2.01 3.19 -24.50
C ILE A 391 2.53 2.09 -23.56
N ASN A 392 1.63 1.30 -22.98
CA ASN A 392 1.93 0.37 -21.88
C ASN A 392 3.00 -0.68 -22.22
N THR A 393 2.90 -1.36 -23.37
CA THR A 393 3.87 -2.40 -23.78
C THR A 393 5.27 -1.82 -24.00
N ILE A 394 5.35 -0.62 -24.59
CA ILE A 394 6.61 0.09 -24.86
C ILE A 394 7.29 0.45 -23.54
N LEU A 395 6.54 1.08 -22.63
CA LEU A 395 7.08 1.52 -21.34
C LEU A 395 7.42 0.35 -20.41
N GLN A 396 6.67 -0.75 -20.50
CA GLN A 396 7.01 -2.00 -19.82
C GLN A 396 8.35 -2.55 -20.30
N ALA A 397 8.57 -2.62 -21.62
CA ALA A 397 9.84 -3.06 -22.18
C ALA A 397 10.99 -2.13 -21.77
N SER A 398 10.78 -0.81 -21.82
CA SER A 398 11.75 0.18 -21.34
C SER A 398 12.13 -0.03 -19.87
N PHE A 399 11.14 -0.30 -19.00
CA PHE A 399 11.39 -0.62 -17.58
C PHE A 399 12.35 -1.81 -17.45
N PHE A 400 12.07 -2.93 -18.12
CA PHE A 400 12.89 -4.13 -18.01
C PHE A 400 14.33 -3.91 -18.52
N GLN A 401 14.54 -3.05 -19.51
CA GLN A 401 15.87 -2.74 -20.03
C GLN A 401 16.74 -1.94 -19.07
N ILE A 402 16.14 -1.03 -18.27
CA ILE A 402 16.90 -0.10 -17.42
C ILE A 402 16.86 -0.45 -15.92
N ALA A 403 15.89 -1.28 -15.51
CA ALA A 403 15.73 -1.67 -14.12
C ALA A 403 16.80 -2.67 -13.66
N ASN A 404 17.37 -3.46 -14.57
CA ASN A 404 18.35 -4.52 -14.28
C ASN A 404 17.89 -5.50 -13.18
N VAL A 405 16.58 -5.78 -13.11
CA VAL A 405 16.01 -6.76 -12.16
C VAL A 405 16.23 -8.19 -12.65
N ILE A 406 16.18 -8.39 -13.97
CA ILE A 406 16.50 -9.65 -14.66
C ILE A 406 17.38 -9.34 -15.88
N PRO A 407 18.13 -10.31 -16.43
CA PRO A 407 18.91 -10.11 -17.65
C PRO A 407 18.02 -9.62 -18.80
N ALA A 408 18.49 -8.61 -19.55
CA ALA A 408 17.68 -7.95 -20.58
C ALA A 408 17.18 -8.92 -21.68
N ALA A 409 18.00 -9.89 -22.07
CA ALA A 409 17.63 -10.91 -23.06
C ALA A 409 16.47 -11.79 -22.58
N ASP A 410 16.50 -12.20 -21.31
CA ASP A 410 15.43 -12.98 -20.68
C ASP A 410 14.17 -12.14 -20.52
N ALA A 411 14.31 -10.86 -20.13
CA ALA A 411 13.17 -9.96 -19.99
C ALA A 411 12.37 -9.82 -21.28
N LEU A 412 13.04 -9.56 -22.40
CA LEU A 412 12.39 -9.42 -23.70
C LEU A 412 11.68 -10.72 -24.11
N ARG A 413 12.30 -11.87 -23.83
CA ARG A 413 11.70 -13.18 -24.08
C ARG A 413 10.44 -13.38 -23.25
N TYR A 414 10.50 -13.17 -21.93
CA TYR A 414 9.34 -13.34 -21.04
C TYR A 414 8.19 -12.40 -21.38
N ILE A 415 8.47 -11.15 -21.74
CA ILE A 415 7.42 -10.21 -22.19
C ILE A 415 6.75 -10.73 -23.46
N LYS A 416 7.51 -11.21 -24.46
CA LYS A 416 6.94 -11.76 -25.70
C LYS A 416 6.13 -13.04 -25.47
N GLU A 417 6.57 -13.90 -24.56
CA GLU A 417 5.81 -15.08 -24.15
C GLU A 417 4.50 -14.68 -23.43
N ALA A 418 4.54 -13.69 -22.53
CA ALA A 418 3.36 -13.18 -21.84
C ALA A 418 2.37 -12.49 -22.79
N ILE A 419 2.86 -11.75 -23.79
CA ILE A 419 2.05 -11.17 -24.87
C ILE A 419 1.33 -12.28 -25.64
N PHE A 420 2.02 -13.37 -26.00
CA PHE A 420 1.39 -14.50 -26.70
C PHE A 420 0.32 -15.17 -25.85
N ARG A 421 0.61 -15.45 -24.56
CA ARG A 421 -0.37 -16.02 -23.62
C ARG A 421 -1.62 -15.13 -23.46
N SER A 422 -1.45 -13.80 -23.49
CA SER A 422 -2.55 -12.85 -23.26
C SER A 422 -3.35 -12.48 -24.50
N TYR A 423 -2.70 -12.47 -25.67
CA TYR A 423 -3.27 -11.93 -26.91
C TYR A 423 -3.25 -12.90 -28.08
N GLY A 424 -2.77 -14.14 -27.91
CA GLY A 424 -2.73 -15.16 -28.97
C GLY A 424 -4.10 -15.37 -29.62
N ASP A 425 -5.16 -15.42 -28.81
CA ASP A 425 -6.54 -15.60 -29.28
C ASP A 425 -7.10 -14.38 -30.03
N LYS A 426 -6.43 -13.22 -29.97
CA LYS A 426 -6.83 -11.99 -30.68
C LYS A 426 -6.26 -11.90 -32.10
N GLY A 427 -5.49 -12.90 -32.51
CA GLY A 427 -4.93 -13.01 -33.86
C GLY A 427 -3.53 -12.42 -33.99
N GLU A 428 -2.81 -12.96 -34.98
CA GLU A 428 -1.38 -12.73 -35.19
C GLU A 428 -1.02 -11.26 -35.40
N LYS A 429 -1.88 -10.48 -36.07
CA LYS A 429 -1.66 -9.04 -36.27
C LYS A 429 -1.48 -8.29 -34.96
N ILE A 430 -2.33 -8.55 -33.96
CA ILE A 430 -2.27 -7.87 -32.66
C ILE A 430 -1.03 -8.31 -31.88
N VAL A 431 -0.66 -9.60 -31.95
CA VAL A 431 0.55 -10.12 -31.33
C VAL A 431 1.80 -9.47 -31.93
N ASN A 432 1.91 -9.45 -33.26
CA ASN A 432 3.05 -8.87 -33.97
C ASN A 432 3.19 -7.36 -33.73
N MET A 433 2.08 -6.62 -33.61
CA MET A 433 2.13 -5.20 -33.23
C MET A 433 2.70 -5.00 -31.82
N ASN A 434 2.37 -5.87 -30.86
CA ASN A 434 2.95 -5.79 -29.52
C ASN A 434 4.41 -6.25 -29.50
N TYR A 435 4.79 -7.23 -30.32
CA TYR A 435 6.20 -7.61 -30.49
C TYR A 435 7.05 -6.47 -31.05
N ALA A 436 6.55 -5.79 -32.08
CA ALA A 436 7.18 -4.59 -32.61
C ALA A 436 7.34 -3.52 -31.53
N ALA A 437 6.33 -3.31 -30.68
CA ALA A 437 6.41 -2.35 -29.58
C ALA A 437 7.49 -2.69 -28.54
N VAL A 438 7.67 -3.97 -28.22
CA VAL A 438 8.76 -4.45 -27.35
C VAL A 438 10.12 -4.19 -28.00
N ASP A 439 10.26 -4.51 -29.29
CA ASP A 439 11.52 -4.35 -30.02
C ASP A 439 11.89 -2.87 -30.18
N SER A 440 10.91 -1.99 -30.41
CA SER A 440 11.09 -0.55 -30.53
C SER A 440 11.64 0.10 -29.26
N ALA A 441 11.31 -0.40 -28.06
CA ALA A 441 11.87 0.14 -26.81
C ALA A 441 13.40 0.09 -26.81
N THR A 442 13.99 -0.98 -27.35
CA THR A 442 15.46 -1.16 -27.42
C THR A 442 16.16 -0.12 -28.28
N SER A 443 15.51 0.36 -29.34
CA SER A 443 16.10 1.29 -30.30
C SER A 443 15.75 2.75 -30.04
N HIS A 444 14.67 3.03 -29.31
CA HIS A 444 14.14 4.39 -29.10
C HIS A 444 14.31 4.91 -27.67
N LEU A 445 14.72 4.07 -26.72
CA LEU A 445 15.01 4.52 -25.37
C LEU A 445 16.34 5.29 -25.35
N VAL A 446 16.27 6.59 -25.09
CA VAL A 446 17.43 7.48 -25.12
C VAL A 446 17.87 7.79 -23.70
N LYS A 447 19.14 7.53 -23.39
CA LYS A 447 19.77 8.08 -22.18
C LYS A 447 20.05 9.56 -22.40
N VAL A 448 19.48 10.42 -21.56
CA VAL A 448 19.59 11.87 -21.67
C VAL A 448 20.89 12.31 -20.99
N GLU A 449 21.84 12.81 -21.79
CA GLU A 449 23.06 13.45 -21.28
C GLU A 449 22.76 14.92 -20.98
N TYR A 450 22.35 15.21 -19.74
CA TYR A 450 21.97 16.54 -19.30
C TYR A 450 23.18 17.38 -18.85
N PRO A 451 23.15 18.72 -19.00
CA PRO A 451 24.27 19.57 -18.60
C PRO A 451 24.36 19.70 -17.07
N ALA A 452 25.59 19.81 -16.56
CA ALA A 452 25.84 19.99 -15.12
C ALA A 452 25.23 21.30 -14.56
N SER A 453 24.92 22.27 -15.43
CA SER A 453 24.24 23.52 -15.06
C SER A 453 22.84 23.30 -14.47
N TRP A 454 22.21 22.14 -14.71
CA TRP A 454 20.90 21.80 -14.12
C TRP A 454 20.89 21.84 -12.59
N ALA A 455 22.02 21.59 -11.93
CA ALA A 455 22.14 21.71 -10.48
C ALA A 455 21.90 23.15 -9.97
N ASN A 456 22.10 24.15 -10.83
CA ASN A 456 21.92 25.57 -10.53
C ASN A 456 20.70 26.18 -11.23
N ALA A 457 19.78 25.35 -11.73
CA ALA A 457 18.57 25.86 -12.37
C ALA A 457 17.74 26.69 -11.38
N THR A 458 17.27 27.86 -11.82
CA THR A 458 16.41 28.75 -11.03
C THR A 458 15.00 28.79 -11.63
N GLU A 459 13.99 28.91 -10.78
CA GLU A 459 12.60 29.07 -11.23
C GLU A 459 12.32 30.53 -11.56
N ALA A 460 11.55 30.75 -12.64
CA ALA A 460 10.89 32.03 -12.85
C ALA A 460 9.69 32.13 -11.90
N ALA A 461 9.48 33.30 -11.28
CA ALA A 461 8.35 33.52 -10.39
C ALA A 461 7.02 33.27 -11.13
N ALA A 462 6.24 32.30 -10.65
CA ALA A 462 4.90 32.05 -11.18
C ALA A 462 3.94 33.19 -10.76
N ALA A 463 3.07 33.60 -11.67
CA ALA A 463 2.00 34.53 -11.35
C ALA A 463 1.00 33.84 -10.40
N VAL A 464 0.76 34.42 -9.23
CA VAL A 464 -0.22 33.92 -8.27
C VAL A 464 -1.60 34.38 -8.71
N GLU A 465 -2.43 33.43 -9.16
CA GLU A 465 -3.85 33.69 -9.43
C GLU A 465 -4.59 33.89 -8.11
N ALA A 466 -5.49 34.87 -8.03
CA ALA A 466 -6.32 35.11 -6.87
C ALA A 466 -7.30 33.94 -6.64
N THR A 467 -7.26 33.36 -5.44
CA THR A 467 -8.01 32.15 -5.06
C THR A 467 -8.67 32.29 -3.68
N THR A 468 -9.45 31.28 -3.27
CA THR A 468 -10.05 31.26 -1.93
C THR A 468 -9.13 30.55 -0.92
N PRO A 469 -9.21 30.87 0.39
CA PRO A 469 -8.39 30.21 1.40
C PRO A 469 -8.52 28.69 1.41
N TYR A 470 -9.73 28.15 1.18
CA TYR A 470 -9.92 26.69 1.11
C TYR A 470 -9.23 26.06 -0.10
N VAL A 471 -9.20 26.76 -1.24
CA VAL A 471 -8.47 26.29 -2.43
C VAL A 471 -6.98 26.26 -2.16
N ASP A 472 -6.44 27.28 -1.51
CA ASP A 472 -5.01 27.40 -1.23
C ASP A 472 -4.51 26.46 -0.15
N ASN A 473 -5.28 26.31 0.93
CA ASN A 473 -4.84 25.57 2.10
C ASN A 473 -5.28 24.10 2.10
N VAL A 474 -6.25 23.72 1.25
CA VAL A 474 -6.77 22.34 1.20
C VAL A 474 -6.67 21.76 -0.21
N VAL A 475 -7.33 22.39 -1.19
CA VAL A 475 -7.47 21.80 -2.53
C VAL A 475 -6.11 21.66 -3.24
N ARG A 476 -5.32 22.73 -3.29
CA ARG A 476 -4.01 22.76 -3.95
C ARG A 476 -3.02 21.76 -3.31
N PRO A 477 -2.83 21.73 -1.97
CA PRO A 477 -1.99 20.72 -1.33
C PRO A 477 -2.46 19.28 -1.61
N VAL A 478 -3.76 18.99 -1.52
CA VAL A 478 -4.29 17.65 -1.82
C VAL A 478 -4.06 17.28 -3.29
N GLN A 479 -4.28 18.21 -4.23
CA GLN A 479 -4.01 18.00 -5.65
C GLN A 479 -2.53 17.82 -5.97
N ALA A 480 -1.63 18.39 -5.17
CA ALA A 480 -0.19 18.19 -5.25
C ALA A 480 0.30 16.92 -4.54
N LEU A 481 -0.61 16.05 -4.08
CA LEU A 481 -0.34 14.82 -3.30
C LEU A 481 0.23 15.07 -1.90
N LYS A 482 0.10 16.30 -1.38
CA LYS A 482 0.56 16.73 -0.05
C LYS A 482 -0.54 16.76 1.00
N GLY A 483 -1.68 16.13 0.72
CA GLY A 483 -2.81 16.07 1.67
C GLY A 483 -2.48 15.40 3.02
N ASN A 484 -1.41 14.60 3.08
CA ASN A 484 -0.94 13.99 4.34
C ASN A 484 -0.24 14.98 5.27
N GLU A 485 0.21 16.13 4.77
CA GLU A 485 0.87 17.20 5.54
C GLU A 485 -0.13 18.14 6.22
N LEU A 486 -1.42 18.07 5.84
CA LEU A 486 -2.45 18.94 6.39
C LEU A 486 -2.78 18.53 7.84
N PRO A 487 -2.64 19.43 8.83
CA PRO A 487 -2.92 19.13 10.22
C PRO A 487 -4.43 19.07 10.49
N VAL A 488 -4.82 18.52 11.65
CA VAL A 488 -6.22 18.37 12.07
C VAL A 488 -6.98 19.70 12.05
N SER A 489 -6.36 20.81 12.45
CA SER A 489 -6.97 22.15 12.45
C SER A 489 -7.44 22.65 11.08
N THR A 490 -6.95 22.03 9.99
CA THR A 490 -7.33 22.38 8.61
C THR A 490 -8.76 21.96 8.27
N PHE A 491 -9.32 20.97 8.97
CA PHE A 491 -10.58 20.33 8.61
C PHE A 491 -11.73 20.75 9.54
N SER A 492 -12.94 20.86 8.98
CA SER A 492 -14.15 21.03 9.79
C SER A 492 -14.46 19.75 10.57
N ALA A 493 -14.83 19.88 11.85
CA ALA A 493 -15.14 18.75 12.72
C ALA A 493 -16.33 17.90 12.23
N ASP A 494 -17.23 18.49 11.44
CA ASP A 494 -18.39 17.82 10.83
C ASP A 494 -18.17 17.39 9.36
N GLY A 495 -17.00 17.69 8.79
CA GLY A 495 -16.69 17.39 7.39
C GLY A 495 -17.30 18.33 6.34
N THR A 496 -17.87 19.47 6.73
CA THR A 496 -18.42 20.46 5.79
C THR A 496 -17.33 21.08 4.89
N VAL A 497 -17.60 21.20 3.58
CA VAL A 497 -16.69 21.80 2.59
C VAL A 497 -17.41 22.84 1.71
N PRO A 498 -16.71 23.89 1.21
CA PRO A 498 -17.32 24.90 0.34
C PRO A 498 -17.59 24.36 -1.08
N THR A 499 -18.55 24.98 -1.78
CA THR A 499 -18.90 24.63 -3.17
C THR A 499 -18.01 25.33 -4.20
N GLY A 500 -18.07 24.90 -5.47
CA GLY A 500 -17.41 25.60 -6.59
C GLY A 500 -15.88 25.43 -6.70
N THR A 501 -15.28 24.54 -5.91
CA THR A 501 -13.82 24.31 -5.91
C THR A 501 -13.28 23.70 -7.20
N THR A 502 -14.12 22.99 -7.98
CA THR A 502 -13.72 22.36 -9.24
C THR A 502 -13.29 23.35 -10.33
N ALA A 503 -13.74 24.61 -10.23
CA ALA A 503 -13.36 25.66 -11.17
C ALA A 503 -11.84 25.93 -11.18
N TYR A 504 -11.16 25.62 -10.08
CA TYR A 504 -9.73 25.86 -9.86
C TYR A 504 -8.83 24.67 -10.22
N GLU A 505 -9.37 23.48 -10.53
CA GLU A 505 -8.51 22.30 -10.79
C GLU A 505 -7.71 22.42 -12.09
N LYS A 506 -8.28 23.08 -13.11
CA LYS A 506 -7.73 23.27 -14.47
C LYS A 506 -6.88 22.09 -14.99
N ARG A 507 -7.43 20.87 -14.87
CA ARG A 507 -6.68 19.60 -15.06
C ARG A 507 -5.98 19.47 -16.41
N GLY A 508 -6.50 20.03 -17.50
CA GLY A 508 -5.83 20.01 -18.81
C GLY A 508 -5.37 18.63 -19.29
N ILE A 509 -6.15 17.57 -19.04
CA ILE A 509 -5.76 16.17 -19.30
C ILE A 509 -6.18 15.65 -20.69
N ALA A 510 -6.86 16.47 -21.49
CA ALA A 510 -7.34 16.04 -22.80
C ALA A 510 -6.18 15.95 -23.80
N ILE A 511 -6.09 14.84 -24.54
CA ILE A 511 -5.09 14.65 -25.61
C ILE A 511 -5.38 15.62 -26.77
N THR A 512 -6.66 15.84 -27.06
CA THR A 512 -7.13 16.76 -28.10
C THR A 512 -8.26 17.63 -27.56
N VAL A 513 -8.29 18.89 -27.96
CA VAL A 513 -9.36 19.85 -27.60
C VAL A 513 -10.08 20.36 -28.85
N PRO A 514 -11.40 20.62 -28.79
CA PRO A 514 -12.13 21.14 -29.92
C PRO A 514 -11.63 22.54 -30.28
N LYS A 515 -11.32 22.76 -31.56
CA LYS A 515 -10.99 24.07 -32.10
C LYS A 515 -12.23 24.68 -32.73
N TRP A 516 -12.68 25.82 -32.23
CA TRP A 516 -13.79 26.55 -32.81
C TRP A 516 -13.40 27.14 -34.17
N ILE A 517 -14.28 26.95 -35.17
CA ILE A 517 -14.13 27.49 -36.53
C ILE A 517 -15.31 28.44 -36.74
N ALA A 518 -15.04 29.73 -36.64
CA ALA A 518 -16.07 30.76 -36.56
C ALA A 518 -16.94 30.81 -37.82
N GLU A 519 -16.34 30.56 -38.98
CA GLU A 519 -16.98 30.63 -40.30
C GLU A 519 -18.06 29.56 -40.48
N ASN A 520 -17.93 28.43 -39.78
CA ASN A 520 -18.86 27.31 -39.86
C ASN A 520 -19.91 27.32 -38.72
N CYS A 521 -19.80 28.25 -37.77
CA CYS A 521 -20.62 28.27 -36.56
C CYS A 521 -21.99 28.89 -36.84
N ILE A 522 -23.06 28.12 -36.67
CA ILE A 522 -24.45 28.61 -36.79
C ILE A 522 -25.04 29.14 -35.46
N GLN A 523 -24.19 29.36 -34.43
CA GLN A 523 -24.57 29.90 -33.11
C GLN A 523 -25.70 29.12 -32.40
N CYS A 524 -25.79 27.81 -32.62
CA CYS A 524 -26.88 27.00 -32.05
C CYS A 524 -26.70 26.64 -30.57
N ASN A 525 -25.54 26.93 -29.97
CA ASN A 525 -25.15 26.56 -28.60
C ASN A 525 -25.20 25.05 -28.27
N GLN A 526 -25.42 24.17 -29.25
CA GLN A 526 -25.46 22.72 -29.00
C GLN A 526 -24.14 22.19 -28.45
N CYS A 527 -23.00 22.74 -28.89
CA CYS A 527 -21.68 22.35 -28.40
C CYS A 527 -21.44 22.66 -26.91
N ALA A 528 -22.17 23.61 -26.33
CA ALA A 528 -22.10 23.92 -24.90
C ALA A 528 -23.11 23.13 -24.07
N TYR A 529 -24.17 22.61 -24.70
CA TYR A 529 -25.21 21.82 -24.04
C TYR A 529 -24.81 20.35 -23.85
N VAL A 530 -24.03 19.78 -24.79
CA VAL A 530 -23.66 18.34 -24.82
C VAL A 530 -22.39 17.99 -24.07
#